data_AF-A0A947FCP0-F1
#
_entry.id   AF-A0A947FCP0-F1
#
_cell.length_a   1.000
_cell.length_b   1.000
_cell.length_c   1.000
_cell.angle_alpha   90.00
_cell.angle_beta   90.00
_cell.angle_gamma   90.00
#
_symmetry.space_group_name_H-M   'P 1'
#
loop_
_entity.id
_entity.type
_entity.pdbx_description
1 polymer ?
#
loop_
_entity_poly.entity_id
_entity_poly.type
_entity_poly.pdbx_seq_one_letter_code
_entity_poly.pdbx_strand_id
1 'polypeptide(L)'
;MSELEKLIFICHRVYKKGYVAASDGNISVITSKNSVLITRSGISKGDISEKDILEFDFNGKHLAGEGKITTEFKLHLYAYSKRKDVNAVVHCHPVYASAFSLLGKGLVKHYFPEVILTLGKVHLCKYATPSTQDLPLSLDPYINYGWAFLLQNHGALTLGKNLDDAYFKMEKLEHAAETIFKAQQLGTPLELSPEDVRRLVELSEDTYGITQDSRNVFD
;
A
#
# COMPACT_ATOMS: atom_id res chain seq x y z
N MET A 1 -6.76 -19.02 10.19
CA MET A 1 -5.66 -18.88 9.23
C MET A 1 -4.54 -18.16 9.95
N SER A 2 -3.34 -18.72 9.97
CA SER A 2 -2.15 -18.08 10.54
C SER A 2 -1.73 -16.86 9.70
N GLU A 3 -0.86 -16.00 10.24
CA GLU A 3 -0.28 -14.87 9.51
C GLU A 3 0.48 -15.34 8.25
N LEU A 4 1.16 -16.50 8.33
CA LEU A 4 1.88 -17.12 7.22
C LEU A 4 0.94 -17.58 6.10
N GLU A 5 -0.08 -18.38 6.43
CA GLU A 5 -1.08 -18.85 5.46
C GLU A 5 -1.79 -17.67 4.79
N LYS A 6 -2.08 -16.61 5.58
CA LYS A 6 -2.73 -15.41 5.08
C LYS A 6 -1.83 -14.61 4.14
N LEU A 7 -0.54 -14.49 4.46
CA LEU A 7 0.44 -13.81 3.62
C LEU A 7 0.53 -14.47 2.24
N ILE A 8 0.62 -15.80 2.21
CA ILE A 8 0.64 -16.60 0.97
C ILE A 8 -0.67 -16.41 0.20
N PHE A 9 -1.81 -16.49 0.88
CA PHE A 9 -3.12 -16.26 0.27
C PHE A 9 -3.22 -14.88 -0.40
N ILE A 10 -2.76 -13.82 0.26
CA ILE A 10 -2.76 -12.46 -0.31
C ILE A 10 -1.80 -12.35 -1.50
N CYS A 11 -0.63 -12.99 -1.46
CA CYS A 11 0.30 -13.04 -2.59
C CYS A 11 -0.37 -13.60 -3.86
N HIS A 12 -1.09 -14.72 -3.72
CA HIS A 12 -1.81 -15.29 -4.86
C HIS A 12 -2.95 -14.39 -5.33
N ARG A 13 -3.61 -13.63 -4.43
CA ARG A 13 -4.65 -12.68 -4.82
C ARG A 13 -4.10 -11.51 -5.63
N VAL A 14 -3.01 -10.88 -5.18
CA VAL A 14 -2.41 -9.74 -5.92
C VAL A 14 -1.93 -10.18 -7.29
N TYR A 15 -1.39 -11.40 -7.42
CA TYR A 15 -1.02 -11.99 -8.71
C TYR A 15 -2.23 -12.21 -9.61
N LYS A 16 -3.30 -12.87 -9.10
CA LYS A 16 -4.53 -13.12 -9.86
C LYS A 16 -5.23 -11.84 -10.34
N LYS A 17 -5.06 -10.74 -9.59
CA LYS A 17 -5.58 -9.42 -9.95
C LYS A 17 -4.69 -8.64 -10.92
N GLY A 18 -3.49 -9.13 -11.23
CA GLY A 18 -2.54 -8.45 -12.11
C GLY A 18 -1.87 -7.23 -11.47
N TYR A 19 -1.79 -7.16 -10.13
CA TYR A 19 -1.12 -6.05 -9.44
C TYR A 19 0.40 -6.18 -9.42
N VAL A 20 0.92 -7.35 -9.79
CA VAL A 20 2.34 -7.65 -9.88
C VAL A 20 2.59 -8.42 -11.17
N ALA A 21 3.76 -8.24 -11.77
CA ALA A 21 4.24 -9.01 -12.91
C ALA A 21 5.51 -9.79 -12.53
N ALA A 22 5.73 -10.94 -13.15
CA ALA A 22 6.90 -11.78 -12.90
C ALA A 22 7.18 -11.98 -11.39
N SER A 23 8.31 -11.48 -10.88
CA SER A 23 8.73 -11.59 -9.47
C SER A 23 8.55 -10.30 -8.67
N ASP A 24 7.82 -9.33 -9.20
CA ASP A 24 7.67 -8.00 -8.65
C ASP A 24 6.83 -8.00 -7.36
N GLY A 25 6.87 -6.85 -6.68
CA GLY A 25 6.18 -6.62 -5.42
C GLY A 25 6.74 -7.41 -4.25
N ASN A 26 6.32 -7.02 -3.06
CA ASN A 26 6.66 -7.68 -1.81
C ASN A 26 5.61 -7.36 -0.74
N ILE A 27 5.36 -8.34 0.12
CA ILE A 27 4.31 -8.24 1.14
C ILE A 27 4.90 -8.68 2.46
N SER A 28 4.61 -7.93 3.53
CA SER A 28 5.02 -8.30 4.88
C SER A 28 3.91 -8.13 5.91
N VAL A 29 4.06 -8.83 7.03
CA VAL A 29 3.18 -8.73 8.18
C VAL A 29 3.96 -8.91 9.49
N ILE A 30 3.60 -8.13 10.52
CA ILE A 30 4.07 -8.34 11.89
C ILE A 30 3.31 -9.52 12.48
N THR A 31 4.05 -10.49 13.04
CA THR A 31 3.48 -11.65 13.70
C THR A 31 3.11 -11.37 15.16
N SER A 32 2.25 -12.21 15.71
CA SER A 32 2.00 -12.28 17.17
C SER A 32 3.25 -12.47 18.03
N LYS A 33 4.37 -12.95 17.48
CA LYS A 33 5.66 -13.10 18.17
C LYS A 33 6.55 -11.85 18.08
N ASN A 34 6.04 -10.74 17.56
CA ASN A 34 6.75 -9.49 17.38
C ASN A 34 7.98 -9.62 16.44
N SER A 35 7.78 -10.36 15.35
CA SER A 35 8.71 -10.49 14.21
C SER A 35 8.00 -10.09 12.92
N VAL A 36 8.74 -9.97 11.82
CA VAL A 36 8.21 -9.61 10.50
C VAL A 36 8.38 -10.78 9.54
N LEU A 37 7.26 -11.30 9.02
CA LEU A 37 7.26 -12.19 7.86
C LEU A 37 7.27 -11.37 6.58
N ILE A 38 8.08 -11.75 5.60
CA ILE A 38 8.15 -11.09 4.30
C ILE A 38 8.44 -12.08 3.17
N THR A 39 7.87 -11.82 1.99
CA THR A 39 8.19 -12.59 0.77
C THR A 39 9.66 -12.43 0.38
N ARG A 40 10.35 -13.53 0.04
CA ARG A 40 11.72 -13.45 -0.50
C ARG A 40 11.75 -12.79 -1.89
N SER A 41 12.96 -12.42 -2.31
CA SER A 41 13.25 -11.87 -3.64
C SER A 41 13.19 -12.94 -4.73
N GLY A 42 12.85 -12.53 -5.95
CA GLY A 42 12.96 -13.35 -7.16
C GLY A 42 11.93 -14.47 -7.27
N ILE A 43 10.81 -14.40 -6.54
CA ILE A 43 9.70 -15.35 -6.65
C ILE A 43 8.42 -14.65 -7.08
N SER A 44 7.74 -15.27 -8.04
CA SER A 44 6.40 -14.89 -8.46
C SER A 44 5.43 -15.04 -7.30
N LYS A 45 4.58 -14.02 -7.08
CA LYS A 45 3.54 -14.09 -6.04
C LYS A 45 2.44 -15.10 -6.38
N GLY A 46 2.37 -15.51 -7.65
CA GLY A 46 1.52 -16.60 -8.11
C GLY A 46 2.02 -17.99 -7.66
N ASP A 47 3.33 -18.15 -7.46
CA ASP A 47 3.99 -19.44 -7.20
C ASP A 47 4.58 -19.54 -5.78
N ILE A 48 4.32 -18.54 -4.94
CA ILE A 48 4.87 -18.47 -3.59
C ILE A 48 4.31 -19.59 -2.70
N SER A 49 5.15 -20.12 -1.83
CA SER A 49 4.76 -21.09 -0.81
C SER A 49 5.47 -20.78 0.53
N GLU A 50 5.22 -21.58 1.56
CA GLU A 50 5.81 -21.36 2.90
C GLU A 50 7.34 -21.25 2.89
N LYS A 51 8.02 -22.04 2.04
CA LYS A 51 9.49 -22.00 1.89
C LYS A 51 10.03 -20.67 1.34
N ASP A 52 9.17 -19.85 0.76
CA ASP A 52 9.52 -18.60 0.11
C ASP A 52 9.25 -17.36 1.02
N ILE A 53 8.91 -17.61 2.28
CA ILE A 53 8.72 -16.59 3.31
C ILE A 53 9.92 -16.57 4.25
N LEU A 54 10.40 -15.36 4.52
CA LEU A 54 11.49 -15.10 5.46
C LEU A 54 10.95 -14.40 6.69
N GLU A 55 11.61 -14.61 7.82
CA GLU A 55 11.29 -13.99 9.10
C GLU A 55 12.46 -13.16 9.62
N PHE A 56 12.18 -11.95 10.07
CA PHE A 56 13.17 -10.99 10.57
C PHE A 56 12.70 -10.33 11.85
N ASP A 57 13.63 -9.81 12.65
CA ASP A 57 13.31 -8.83 13.68
C ASP A 57 13.24 -7.39 13.10
N PHE A 58 12.83 -6.43 13.93
CA PHE A 58 12.73 -5.02 13.53
C PHE A 58 14.08 -4.33 13.28
N ASN A 59 15.19 -4.93 13.70
CA ASN A 59 16.54 -4.45 13.39
C ASN A 59 17.07 -5.01 12.06
N GLY A 60 16.28 -5.85 11.38
CA GLY A 60 16.65 -6.52 10.15
C GLY A 60 17.53 -7.75 10.33
N LYS A 61 17.62 -8.30 11.54
CA LYS A 61 18.29 -9.59 11.79
C LYS A 61 17.41 -10.73 11.26
N HIS A 62 17.99 -11.59 10.44
CA HIS A 62 17.33 -12.80 9.94
C HIS A 62 17.09 -13.80 11.08
N LEU A 63 15.85 -14.28 11.20
CA LEU A 63 15.41 -15.22 12.23
C LEU A 63 15.14 -16.61 11.65
N ALA A 64 14.45 -16.70 10.51
CA ALA A 64 14.09 -17.97 9.86
C ALA A 64 13.77 -17.81 8.37
N GLY A 65 13.77 -18.94 7.64
CA GLY A 65 13.50 -19.01 6.20
C GLY A 65 14.77 -19.11 5.35
N GLU A 66 14.60 -19.43 4.06
CA GLU A 66 15.71 -19.57 3.12
C GLU A 66 15.52 -18.70 1.87
N GLY A 67 16.64 -18.24 1.29
CA GLY A 67 16.66 -17.41 0.09
C GLY A 67 17.10 -15.97 0.35
N LYS A 68 17.01 -15.14 -0.70
CA LYS A 68 17.47 -13.75 -0.66
C LYS A 68 16.32 -12.83 -0.24
N ILE A 69 16.58 -11.94 0.70
CA ILE A 69 15.63 -10.89 1.08
C ILE A 69 15.31 -9.93 -0.08
N THR A 70 14.10 -9.39 -0.14
CA THR A 70 13.77 -8.30 -1.07
C THR A 70 14.66 -7.08 -0.82
N THR A 71 15.07 -6.41 -1.90
CA THR A 71 15.83 -5.15 -1.86
C THR A 71 15.07 -4.02 -1.17
N GLU A 72 13.76 -4.17 -1.02
CA GLU A 72 12.85 -3.14 -0.50
C GLU A 72 12.42 -3.41 0.94
N PHE A 73 13.04 -4.36 1.63
CA PHE A 73 12.68 -4.66 3.01
C PHE A 73 12.80 -3.44 3.94
N LYS A 74 13.76 -2.55 3.66
CA LYS A 74 13.92 -1.28 4.37
C LYS A 74 12.67 -0.41 4.30
N LEU A 75 11.91 -0.45 3.19
CA LEU A 75 10.66 0.28 3.03
C LEU A 75 9.60 -0.21 4.03
N HIS A 76 9.51 -1.53 4.21
CA HIS A 76 8.57 -2.17 5.14
C HIS A 76 8.93 -1.86 6.60
N LEU A 77 10.19 -2.07 6.98
CA LEU A 77 10.67 -1.74 8.33
C LEU A 77 10.48 -0.25 8.65
N TYR A 78 10.66 0.61 7.66
CA TYR A 78 10.46 2.03 7.83
C TYR A 78 9.01 2.37 8.17
N ALA A 79 8.05 1.82 7.42
CA ALA A 79 6.62 2.00 7.71
C ALA A 79 6.27 1.54 9.14
N TYR A 80 6.74 0.35 9.54
CA TYR A 80 6.53 -0.17 10.90
C TYR A 80 7.20 0.69 11.99
N SER A 81 8.33 1.32 11.69
CA SER A 81 9.02 2.20 12.63
C SER A 81 8.27 3.51 12.87
N LYS A 82 7.54 4.01 11.86
CA LYS A 82 6.82 5.28 11.91
C LYS A 82 5.40 5.16 12.45
N ARG A 83 4.75 4.02 12.21
CA ARG A 83 3.32 3.82 12.51
C ARG A 83 3.10 2.55 13.32
N LYS A 84 2.69 2.71 14.58
CA LYS A 84 2.40 1.59 15.50
C LYS A 84 1.07 0.88 15.23
N ASP A 85 0.19 1.53 14.48
CA ASP A 85 -1.10 1.01 14.04
C ASP A 85 -1.01 0.22 12.71
N VAL A 86 0.19 0.13 12.13
CA VAL A 86 0.46 -0.62 10.89
C VAL A 86 1.10 -1.95 11.22
N ASN A 87 0.44 -3.05 10.84
CA ASN A 87 0.95 -4.41 11.00
C ASN A 87 1.17 -5.13 9.68
N ALA A 88 0.69 -4.60 8.55
CA ALA A 88 0.92 -5.18 7.24
C ALA A 88 1.25 -4.11 6.20
N VAL A 89 2.10 -4.49 5.25
CA VAL A 89 2.54 -3.63 4.15
C VAL A 89 2.47 -4.44 2.86
N VAL A 90 1.80 -3.88 1.85
CA VAL A 90 1.69 -4.47 0.51
C VAL A 90 2.32 -3.49 -0.48
N HIS A 91 3.41 -3.92 -1.12
CA HIS A 91 4.02 -3.22 -2.23
C HIS A 91 3.74 -3.98 -3.53
N CYS A 92 3.18 -3.28 -4.51
CA CYS A 92 2.80 -3.82 -5.81
C CYS A 92 3.04 -2.79 -6.92
N HIS A 93 2.83 -3.20 -8.17
CA HIS A 93 2.98 -2.38 -9.37
C HIS A 93 1.69 -2.43 -10.22
N PRO A 94 0.53 -2.06 -9.63
CA PRO A 94 -0.74 -2.18 -10.32
C PRO A 94 -0.82 -1.16 -11.48
N VAL A 95 -1.40 -1.57 -12.61
CA VAL A 95 -1.19 -0.91 -13.91
C VAL A 95 -1.65 0.54 -13.91
N TYR A 96 -2.87 0.80 -13.46
CA TYR A 96 -3.44 2.15 -13.52
C TYR A 96 -2.82 3.06 -12.47
N ALA A 97 -2.68 2.61 -11.23
CA ALA A 97 -2.06 3.42 -10.19
C ALA A 97 -0.59 3.76 -10.53
N SER A 98 0.14 2.80 -11.10
CA SER A 98 1.51 3.03 -11.57
C SER A 98 1.55 3.98 -12.78
N ALA A 99 0.55 3.94 -13.68
CA ALA A 99 0.46 4.91 -14.77
C ALA A 99 0.35 6.36 -14.26
N PHE A 100 -0.41 6.61 -13.18
CA PHE A 100 -0.44 7.94 -12.55
C PHE A 100 0.92 8.33 -11.96
N SER A 101 1.65 7.39 -11.35
CA SER A 101 2.97 7.67 -10.77
C SER A 101 4.02 8.02 -11.84
N LEU A 102 3.93 7.43 -13.03
CA LEU A 102 4.74 7.77 -14.21
C LEU A 102 4.47 9.19 -14.72
N LEU A 103 3.25 9.70 -14.53
CA LEU A 103 2.87 11.06 -14.91
C LEU A 103 3.22 12.11 -13.84
N GLY A 104 3.86 11.70 -12.74
CA GLY A 104 4.12 12.61 -11.62
C GLY A 104 2.83 13.07 -10.92
N LYS A 105 1.79 12.23 -10.90
CA LYS A 105 0.49 12.55 -10.29
C LYS A 105 0.14 11.58 -9.15
N GLY A 106 -0.29 12.15 -8.02
CA GLY A 106 -1.02 11.41 -6.97
C GLY A 106 -2.52 11.33 -7.28
N LEU A 107 -3.25 10.50 -6.52
CA LEU A 107 -4.72 10.51 -6.50
C LEU A 107 -5.20 11.33 -5.31
N VAL A 108 -5.05 12.65 -5.41
CA VAL A 108 -5.35 13.61 -4.32
C VAL A 108 -6.71 14.31 -4.47
N LYS A 109 -7.48 13.88 -5.46
CA LYS A 109 -8.78 14.45 -5.84
C LYS A 109 -9.93 13.65 -5.23
N HIS A 110 -10.95 14.34 -4.75
CA HIS A 110 -12.08 13.75 -4.04
C HIS A 110 -13.20 13.30 -4.98
N TYR A 111 -13.00 12.17 -5.66
CA TYR A 111 -14.01 11.64 -6.59
C TYR A 111 -14.98 10.65 -5.94
N PHE A 112 -14.49 9.82 -5.01
CA PHE A 112 -15.24 8.69 -4.47
C PHE A 112 -15.30 8.74 -2.94
N PRO A 113 -16.49 8.72 -2.32
CA PRO A 113 -16.64 8.69 -0.87
C PRO A 113 -15.85 7.57 -0.20
N GLU A 114 -15.90 6.36 -0.76
CA GLU A 114 -15.22 5.18 -0.22
C GLU A 114 -13.70 5.26 -0.32
N VAL A 115 -13.15 6.02 -1.27
CA VAL A 115 -11.70 6.29 -1.36
C VAL A 115 -11.31 7.29 -0.29
N ILE A 116 -12.07 8.39 -0.16
CA ILE A 116 -11.86 9.42 0.87
C ILE A 116 -11.87 8.79 2.26
N LEU A 117 -12.85 7.94 2.54
CA LEU A 117 -13.02 7.32 3.85
C LEU A 117 -12.06 6.18 4.15
N THR A 118 -11.28 5.65 3.20
CA THR A 118 -10.39 4.50 3.50
C THR A 118 -8.94 4.70 3.10
N LEU A 119 -8.69 5.48 2.06
CA LEU A 119 -7.35 5.86 1.60
C LEU A 119 -7.04 7.32 1.93
N GLY A 120 -8.06 8.19 1.93
CA GLY A 120 -7.87 9.64 1.86
C GLY A 120 -7.23 10.04 0.54
N LYS A 121 -6.32 11.01 0.58
CA LYS A 121 -5.46 11.39 -0.53
C LYS A 121 -4.32 10.39 -0.69
N VAL A 122 -4.09 9.95 -1.92
CA VAL A 122 -2.95 9.09 -2.25
C VAL A 122 -1.85 9.96 -2.83
N HIS A 123 -0.90 10.34 -1.97
CA HIS A 123 0.20 11.22 -2.36
C HIS A 123 1.23 10.49 -3.22
N LEU A 124 1.89 11.27 -4.08
CA LEU A 124 3.04 10.83 -4.84
C LEU A 124 4.32 11.09 -4.03
N CYS A 125 5.03 10.02 -3.71
CA CYS A 125 6.36 10.08 -3.13
C CYS A 125 7.37 10.35 -4.24
N LYS A 126 8.30 11.28 -3.99
CA LYS A 126 9.33 11.67 -4.96
C LYS A 126 10.15 10.46 -5.37
N TYR A 127 10.60 10.46 -6.62
CA TYR A 127 11.48 9.41 -7.12
C TYR A 127 12.70 9.25 -6.21
N ALA A 128 12.98 7.99 -5.90
CA ALA A 128 14.18 7.55 -5.22
C ALA A 128 14.59 6.21 -5.81
N THR A 129 15.90 6.00 -5.96
CA THR A 129 16.43 4.77 -6.55
C THR A 129 16.06 3.57 -5.66
N PRO A 130 15.38 2.53 -6.18
CA PRO A 130 15.08 1.33 -5.40
C PRO A 130 16.33 0.72 -4.76
N SER A 131 16.17 0.07 -3.62
CA SER A 131 17.26 -0.50 -2.81
C SER A 131 18.15 0.51 -2.05
N THR A 132 17.92 1.82 -2.20
CA THR A 132 18.65 2.87 -1.46
C THR A 132 17.88 3.30 -0.20
N GLN A 133 18.55 4.08 0.67
CA GLN A 133 17.91 4.66 1.85
C GLN A 133 16.90 5.76 1.48
N ASP A 134 17.02 6.33 0.28
CA ASP A 134 16.18 7.43 -0.17
C ASP A 134 14.74 6.97 -0.44
N LEU A 135 14.54 5.70 -0.82
CA LEU A 135 13.20 5.17 -1.10
C LEU A 135 12.32 5.16 0.17
N PRO A 136 12.75 4.59 1.31
CA PRO A 136 12.03 4.77 2.57
C PRO A 136 11.77 6.22 2.94
N LEU A 137 12.79 7.09 2.82
CA LEU A 137 12.68 8.51 3.19
C LEU A 137 11.74 9.32 2.30
N SER A 138 11.46 8.84 1.08
CA SER A 138 10.48 9.47 0.19
C SER A 138 9.06 9.47 0.77
N LEU A 139 8.77 8.59 1.74
CA LEU A 139 7.48 8.50 2.43
C LEU A 139 7.32 9.55 3.55
N ASP A 140 8.41 10.14 4.06
CA ASP A 140 8.43 10.99 5.26
C ASP A 140 7.35 12.07 5.34
N PRO A 141 7.05 12.79 4.24
CA PRO A 141 6.05 13.84 4.29
C PRO A 141 4.64 13.31 4.61
N TYR A 142 4.38 12.03 4.32
CA TYR A 142 3.03 11.47 4.25
C TYR A 142 2.80 10.29 5.21
N ILE A 143 3.87 9.57 5.58
CA ILE A 143 3.80 8.26 6.27
C ILE A 143 3.03 8.28 7.60
N ASN A 144 3.06 9.43 8.29
CA ASN A 144 2.44 9.58 9.60
C ASN A 144 0.90 9.59 9.55
N TYR A 145 0.30 9.81 8.39
CA TYR A 145 -1.16 9.90 8.24
C TYR A 145 -1.71 9.15 7.01
N GLY A 146 -0.90 8.95 5.97
CA GLY A 146 -1.30 8.24 4.75
C GLY A 146 -1.46 6.73 4.93
N TRP A 147 -2.36 6.15 4.13
CA TRP A 147 -2.60 4.70 4.06
C TRP A 147 -2.16 4.06 2.75
N ALA A 148 -2.03 4.86 1.69
CA ALA A 148 -1.61 4.44 0.37
C ALA A 148 -0.72 5.51 -0.24
N PHE A 149 0.30 5.08 -0.99
CA PHE A 149 1.31 5.94 -1.58
C PHE A 149 1.58 5.48 -3.00
N LEU A 150 1.65 6.44 -3.93
CA LEU A 150 2.27 6.21 -5.23
C LEU A 150 3.75 6.52 -5.13
N LEU A 151 4.58 5.64 -5.67
CA LEU A 151 6.02 5.81 -5.75
C LEU A 151 6.35 6.22 -7.20
N GLN A 152 6.85 7.43 -7.40
CA GLN A 152 7.11 7.98 -8.74
C GLN A 152 8.01 7.05 -9.57
N ASN A 153 7.62 6.78 -10.82
CA ASN A 153 8.32 5.88 -11.74
C ASN A 153 8.61 4.49 -11.16
N HIS A 154 7.76 4.02 -10.26
CA HIS A 154 7.96 2.76 -9.58
C HIS A 154 6.65 1.98 -9.46
N GLY A 155 5.87 2.18 -8.40
CA GLY A 155 4.65 1.40 -8.12
C GLY A 155 3.81 2.02 -7.02
N ALA A 156 3.16 1.18 -6.21
CA ALA A 156 2.32 1.60 -5.10
C ALA A 156 2.67 0.85 -3.80
N LEU A 157 2.43 1.51 -2.67
CA LEU A 157 2.60 0.95 -1.33
C LEU A 157 1.33 1.21 -0.53
N THR A 158 0.78 0.18 0.12
CA THR A 158 -0.34 0.34 1.06
C THR A 158 -0.01 -0.23 2.43
N LEU A 159 -0.55 0.43 3.45
CA LEU A 159 -0.37 0.09 4.86
C LEU A 159 -1.71 -0.35 5.45
N GLY A 160 -1.66 -1.33 6.34
CA GLY A 160 -2.87 -1.81 7.00
C GLY A 160 -2.64 -2.32 8.40
N LYS A 161 -3.73 -2.36 9.16
CA LYS A 161 -3.80 -2.93 10.51
C LYS A 161 -3.61 -4.44 10.51
N ASN A 162 -3.83 -5.08 9.35
CA ASN A 162 -3.59 -6.48 9.06
C ASN A 162 -3.48 -6.67 7.53
N LEU A 163 -3.21 -7.90 7.08
CA LEU A 163 -3.01 -8.22 5.67
C LEU A 163 -4.24 -7.95 4.79
N ASP A 164 -5.45 -8.21 5.28
CA ASP A 164 -6.68 -7.94 4.52
C ASP A 164 -6.87 -6.44 4.31
N ASP A 165 -6.69 -5.64 5.36
CA ASP A 165 -6.80 -4.19 5.29
C ASP A 165 -5.77 -3.59 4.31
N ALA A 166 -4.50 -3.99 4.40
CA ALA A 166 -3.46 -3.52 3.47
C ALA A 166 -3.77 -3.92 2.02
N TYR A 167 -4.23 -5.15 1.80
CA TYR A 167 -4.62 -5.65 0.47
C TYR A 167 -5.86 -4.93 -0.09
N PHE A 168 -6.91 -4.74 0.69
CA PHE A 168 -8.13 -4.06 0.24
C PHE A 168 -7.86 -2.61 -0.13
N LYS A 169 -6.93 -1.96 0.56
CA LYS A 169 -6.46 -0.63 0.18
C LYS A 169 -5.74 -0.64 -1.17
N MET A 170 -4.93 -1.66 -1.46
CA MET A 170 -4.28 -1.82 -2.77
C MET A 170 -5.31 -2.07 -3.88
N GLU A 171 -6.27 -2.96 -3.62
CA GLU A 171 -7.37 -3.26 -4.56
C GLU A 171 -8.21 -2.02 -4.86
N LYS A 172 -8.55 -1.24 -3.83
CA LYS A 172 -9.29 0.01 -3.98
C LYS A 172 -8.48 1.09 -4.70
N LEU A 173 -7.19 1.22 -4.40
CA LEU A 173 -6.30 2.16 -5.07
C LEU A 173 -6.29 1.91 -6.58
N GLU A 174 -6.08 0.66 -6.99
CA GLU A 174 -6.06 0.31 -8.42
C GLU A 174 -7.42 0.54 -9.07
N HIS A 175 -8.51 0.13 -8.41
CA HIS A 175 -9.86 0.33 -8.94
C HIS A 175 -10.20 1.81 -9.13
N ALA A 176 -9.84 2.65 -8.16
CA ALA A 176 -10.02 4.10 -8.24
C ALA A 176 -9.18 4.69 -9.38
N ALA A 177 -7.91 4.29 -9.51
CA ALA A 177 -7.03 4.73 -10.58
C ALA A 177 -7.60 4.37 -11.97
N GLU A 178 -8.03 3.12 -12.15
CA GLU A 178 -8.65 2.64 -13.40
C GLU A 178 -9.89 3.45 -13.75
N THR A 179 -10.76 3.68 -12.76
CA THR A 179 -12.01 4.40 -12.97
C THR A 179 -11.76 5.87 -13.31
N ILE A 180 -10.82 6.54 -12.64
CA ILE A 180 -10.44 7.92 -12.95
C ILE A 180 -9.86 8.01 -14.35
N PHE A 181 -8.97 7.07 -14.72
CA PHE A 181 -8.40 7.01 -16.06
C PHE A 181 -9.50 6.87 -17.14
N LYS A 182 -10.44 5.94 -16.97
CA LYS A 182 -11.57 5.76 -17.90
C LYS A 182 -12.48 6.98 -17.94
N ALA A 183 -12.77 7.60 -16.79
CA ALA A 183 -13.56 8.83 -16.73
C ALA A 183 -12.89 9.98 -17.48
N GLN A 184 -11.55 10.10 -17.40
CA GLN A 184 -10.77 11.09 -18.15
C GLN A 184 -10.80 10.87 -19.68
N GLN A 185 -11.00 9.63 -20.14
CA GLN A 185 -11.22 9.33 -21.55
C GLN A 185 -12.61 9.73 -22.03
N LEU A 186 -13.60 9.70 -21.14
CA LEU A 186 -14.99 10.08 -21.44
C LEU A 186 -15.24 11.58 -21.28
N GLY A 187 -14.43 12.28 -20.48
CA GLY A 187 -14.57 13.71 -20.22
C GLY A 187 -13.76 14.18 -19.02
N THR A 188 -14.22 15.25 -18.35
CA THR A 188 -13.58 15.73 -17.11
C THR A 188 -14.31 15.15 -15.90
N PRO A 189 -13.64 14.34 -15.05
CA PRO A 189 -14.27 13.81 -13.84
C PRO A 189 -14.70 14.93 -12.88
N LEU A 190 -15.89 14.80 -12.30
CA LEU A 190 -16.45 15.77 -11.36
C LEU A 190 -16.00 15.45 -9.94
N GLU A 191 -15.28 16.39 -9.32
CA GLU A 191 -14.84 16.29 -7.92
C GLU A 191 -16.00 16.64 -6.97
N LEU A 192 -16.08 15.95 -5.83
CA LEU A 192 -16.99 16.30 -4.74
C LEU A 192 -16.65 17.70 -4.21
N SER A 193 -17.68 18.44 -3.83
CA SER A 193 -17.47 19.76 -3.25
C SER A 193 -16.75 19.64 -1.90
N PRO A 194 -15.95 20.65 -1.49
CA PRO A 194 -15.33 20.64 -0.16
C PRO A 194 -16.36 20.51 0.98
N GLU A 195 -17.60 20.96 0.79
CA GLU A 195 -18.68 20.82 1.75
C GLU A 195 -19.17 19.37 1.85
N ASP A 196 -19.37 18.70 0.71
CA ASP A 196 -19.74 17.28 0.69
C ASP A 196 -18.66 16.41 1.34
N VAL A 197 -17.39 16.73 1.10
CA VAL A 197 -16.25 16.02 1.72
C VAL A 197 -16.25 16.22 3.24
N ARG A 198 -16.47 17.44 3.74
CA ARG A 198 -16.57 17.69 5.19
C ARG A 198 -17.71 16.91 5.82
N ARG A 199 -18.90 16.99 5.23
CA ARG A 199 -20.08 16.25 5.70
C ARG A 199 -19.84 14.74 5.72
N LEU A 200 -19.17 14.22 4.70
CA LEU A 200 -18.80 12.81 4.62
C LEU A 200 -17.87 12.39 5.76
N VAL A 201 -16.84 13.20 6.05
CA VAL A 201 -15.89 12.93 7.14
C VAL A 201 -16.58 13.02 8.51
N GLU A 202 -17.44 14.02 8.73
CA GLU A 202 -18.21 14.16 9.98
C GLU A 202 -19.10 12.93 10.25
N LEU A 203 -19.75 12.39 9.21
CA LEU A 203 -20.61 11.20 9.35
C LEU A 203 -19.81 9.89 9.53
N SER A 204 -18.52 9.89 9.25
CA SER A 204 -17.75 8.66 9.06
C SER A 204 -17.52 7.85 10.33
N GLU A 205 -17.30 8.53 11.45
CA GLU A 205 -17.06 7.88 12.74
C GLU A 205 -18.37 7.29 13.28
N ASP A 206 -19.45 8.08 13.30
CA ASP A 206 -20.75 7.67 13.82
C ASP A 206 -21.42 6.58 12.99
N THR A 207 -21.25 6.61 11.66
CA THR A 207 -21.95 5.70 10.74
C THR A 207 -21.13 4.47 10.39
N TYR A 208 -19.82 4.63 10.18
CA TYR A 208 -18.96 3.58 9.65
C TYR A 208 -17.86 3.13 10.62
N GLY A 209 -17.70 3.81 11.78
CA GLY A 209 -16.63 3.51 12.72
C GLY A 209 -15.24 3.78 12.14
N ILE A 210 -15.14 4.70 11.16
CA ILE A 210 -13.88 5.02 10.50
C ILE A 210 -13.43 6.41 10.95
N THR A 211 -12.36 6.47 11.74
CA THR A 211 -11.71 7.74 12.09
C THR A 211 -10.68 8.09 11.01
N GLN A 212 -10.83 9.27 10.39
CA GLN A 212 -9.86 9.80 9.43
C GLN A 212 -8.92 10.82 10.07
N ASP A 213 -7.64 10.75 9.71
CA ASP A 213 -6.70 11.84 10.00
C ASP A 213 -7.01 12.99 9.03
N SER A 214 -7.33 14.18 9.56
CA SER A 214 -7.72 15.32 8.74
C SER A 214 -6.65 15.71 7.72
N ARG A 215 -5.37 15.51 8.03
CA ARG A 215 -4.25 15.77 7.11
C ARG A 215 -4.33 14.88 5.88
N ASN A 216 -4.75 13.63 6.07
CA ASN A 216 -4.87 12.67 4.98
C ASN A 216 -6.03 13.00 4.02
N VAL A 217 -6.97 13.85 4.43
CA VAL A 217 -8.11 14.23 3.57
C VAL A 217 -7.91 15.64 3.03
N PHE A 218 -7.46 16.59 3.86
CA PHE A 218 -7.51 18.01 3.53
C PHE A 218 -6.16 18.60 3.12
N ASP A 219 -5.02 18.04 3.54
CA ASP A 219 -3.67 18.53 3.19
C ASP A 219 -3.18 17.89 1.87
#